data_AF-A0A426D5P1-F1
#
_entry.id   AF-A0A426D5P1-F1
#
_cell.length_a   1.000
_cell.length_b   1.000
_cell.length_c   1.000
_cell.angle_alpha   90.00
_cell.angle_beta   90.00
_cell.angle_gamma   90.00
#
_symmetry.space_group_name_H-M   'P 1'
#
loop_
_entity.id
_entity.type
_entity.pdbx_description
1 polymer ?
#
loop_
_entity_poly.entity_id
_entity_poly.type
_entity_poly.pdbx_seq_one_letter_code
_entity_poly.pdbx_strand_id
1 'polypeptide(L)'
;MYPAFSITHDAQARYHSVSQIPQESDIFGFSVGKAYYQKLLNIDITKIATKYRGPVLIVHGTSDDVVPIKYVERAAHNFPNATFKKITGAGHGFEGSDQQRALHLLDNFVTKTQRHSERG
;
A
#
# COMPACT_ATOMS: atom_id res chain seq x y z
N MET A 1 -0.80 4.48 5.19
CA MET A 1 -0.62 5.46 4.07
C MET A 1 -0.27 4.69 2.80
N TYR A 2 -0.60 5.26 1.63
CA TYR A 2 -0.31 4.84 0.24
C TYR A 2 0.28 3.42 0.06
N PRO A 3 -0.50 2.37 0.31
CA PRO A 3 0.02 1.02 0.26
C PRO A 3 0.27 0.61 -1.20
N ALA A 4 1.48 0.14 -1.49
CA ALA A 4 1.90 -0.35 -2.81
C ALA A 4 1.27 -1.71 -3.15
N PHE A 5 -0.07 -1.81 -3.14
CA PHE A 5 -0.80 -3.03 -3.48
C PHE A 5 -0.69 -3.42 -4.97
N SER A 6 -0.12 -2.55 -5.81
CA SER A 6 0.22 -2.86 -7.21
C SER A 6 1.49 -3.70 -7.37
N ILE A 7 2.39 -3.72 -6.37
CA ILE A 7 3.78 -4.18 -6.51
C ILE A 7 3.94 -5.61 -7.05
N THR A 8 3.04 -6.53 -6.65
CA THR A 8 3.00 -7.90 -7.17
C THR A 8 2.67 -7.90 -8.66
N HIS A 9 1.65 -7.14 -9.07
CA HIS A 9 1.24 -7.05 -10.47
C HIS A 9 2.31 -6.36 -11.31
N ASP A 10 2.94 -5.32 -10.79
CA ASP A 10 4.04 -4.62 -11.47
C ASP A 10 5.23 -5.56 -11.69
N ALA A 11 5.58 -6.38 -10.70
CA ALA A 11 6.60 -7.43 -10.83
C ALA A 11 6.23 -8.51 -11.87
N GLN A 12 5.00 -9.01 -11.84
CA GLN A 12 4.51 -10.05 -12.76
C GLN A 12 4.36 -9.54 -14.21
N ALA A 13 4.08 -8.24 -14.37
CA ALA A 13 4.08 -7.59 -15.68
C ALA A 13 5.51 -7.40 -16.22
N ARG A 14 6.48 -7.15 -15.34
CA ARG A 14 7.89 -6.97 -15.71
C ARG A 14 8.62 -8.28 -16.00
N TYR A 15 8.36 -9.33 -15.22
CA TYR A 15 8.99 -10.65 -15.38
C TYR A 15 7.93 -11.75 -15.31
N HIS A 16 7.91 -12.63 -16.32
CA HIS A 16 6.97 -13.77 -16.35
C HIS A 16 7.52 -15.01 -15.64
N SER A 17 8.82 -15.04 -15.36
CA SER A 17 9.48 -16.16 -14.69
C SER A 17 10.73 -15.70 -13.93
N VAL A 18 11.13 -16.50 -12.94
CA VAL A 18 12.32 -16.23 -12.11
C VAL A 18 13.62 -16.17 -12.92
N SER A 19 13.71 -16.90 -14.03
CA SER A 19 14.89 -16.89 -14.91
C SER A 19 15.10 -15.54 -15.59
N GLN A 20 14.03 -14.79 -15.87
CA GLN A 20 14.09 -13.47 -16.52
C GLN A 20 14.51 -12.34 -15.57
N ILE A 21 14.50 -12.58 -14.26
CA ILE A 21 14.90 -11.57 -13.27
C ILE A 21 16.43 -11.41 -13.30
N PRO A 22 16.96 -10.21 -13.57
CA PRO A 22 18.40 -9.94 -13.55
C PRO A 22 18.96 -10.03 -12.11
N GLN A 23 20.28 -10.07 -11.97
CA GLN A 23 20.91 -10.12 -10.65
C GLN A 23 20.64 -8.86 -9.83
N GLU A 24 20.64 -7.71 -10.51
CA GLU A 24 20.31 -6.40 -9.94
C GLU A 24 19.30 -5.68 -10.84
N SER A 25 18.48 -4.82 -10.25
CA SER A 25 17.51 -3.96 -10.94
C SER A 25 17.41 -2.63 -10.24
N ASP A 26 17.22 -1.56 -11.00
CA ASP A 26 16.87 -0.25 -10.44
C ASP A 26 15.36 -0.14 -10.24
N ILE A 27 14.97 0.33 -9.05
CA ILE A 27 13.61 0.72 -8.71
C ILE A 27 13.67 2.11 -8.09
N PHE A 28 13.25 3.13 -8.85
CA PHE A 28 13.21 4.52 -8.39
C PHE A 28 14.57 5.01 -7.84
N GLY A 29 15.69 4.61 -8.46
CA GLY A 29 17.04 4.97 -8.00
C GLY A 29 17.62 4.07 -6.90
N PHE A 30 16.90 3.03 -6.49
CA PHE A 30 17.38 2.01 -5.55
C PHE A 30 17.75 0.73 -6.29
N SER A 31 19.01 0.29 -6.15
CA SER A 31 19.42 -1.03 -6.62
C SER A 31 18.87 -2.12 -5.71
N VAL A 32 18.13 -3.06 -6.28
CA VAL A 32 17.61 -4.25 -5.59
C VAL A 32 18.11 -5.53 -6.25
N GLY A 33 18.38 -6.54 -5.44
CA GLY A 33 18.79 -7.85 -5.93
C GLY A 33 17.62 -8.70 -6.44
N LYS A 34 17.94 -9.72 -7.24
CA LYS A 34 17.01 -10.71 -7.80
C LYS A 34 15.96 -11.24 -6.81
N ALA A 35 16.37 -11.45 -5.55
CA ALA A 35 15.50 -11.96 -4.48
C ALA A 35 14.25 -11.10 -4.23
N TYR A 36 14.34 -9.79 -4.48
CA TYR A 36 13.22 -8.86 -4.35
C TYR A 36 12.06 -9.27 -5.26
N TYR A 37 12.32 -9.42 -6.57
CA TYR A 37 11.29 -9.79 -7.55
C TYR A 37 10.90 -11.26 -7.46
N GLN A 38 11.82 -12.16 -7.12
CA GLN A 38 11.54 -13.59 -7.01
C GLN A 38 10.37 -13.87 -6.07
N LYS A 39 10.33 -13.17 -4.94
CA LYS A 39 9.23 -13.29 -3.98
C LYS A 39 7.94 -12.70 -4.53
N LEU A 40 8.01 -11.55 -5.19
CA LEU A 40 6.85 -10.83 -5.74
C LEU A 40 6.10 -11.60 -6.82
N LEU A 41 6.78 -12.42 -7.62
CA LEU A 41 6.13 -13.23 -8.66
C LEU A 41 5.13 -14.25 -8.10
N ASN A 42 5.40 -14.77 -6.89
CA ASN A 42 4.68 -15.91 -6.32
C ASN A 42 3.80 -15.56 -5.13
N ILE A 43 3.58 -14.27 -4.84
CA ILE A 43 2.73 -13.82 -3.74
C ILE A 43 1.59 -12.96 -4.24
N ASP A 44 0.42 -13.08 -3.62
CA ASP A 44 -0.65 -12.09 -3.71
C ASP A 44 -0.62 -11.27 -2.42
N ILE A 45 -0.01 -10.08 -2.49
CA ILE A 45 0.16 -9.21 -1.33
C ILE A 45 -1.18 -8.72 -0.79
N THR A 46 -2.19 -8.51 -1.65
CA THR A 46 -3.54 -8.11 -1.22
C THR A 46 -4.13 -9.22 -0.37
N LYS A 47 -4.11 -10.47 -0.85
CA LYS A 47 -4.64 -11.64 -0.13
C LYS A 47 -3.92 -11.91 1.19
N ILE A 48 -2.61 -11.64 1.26
CA ILE A 48 -1.83 -11.83 2.49
C ILE A 48 -2.22 -10.74 3.51
N ALA A 49 -2.20 -9.47 3.09
CA ALA A 49 -2.44 -8.35 3.97
C ALA A 49 -3.85 -8.39 4.58
N THR A 50 -4.86 -8.75 3.78
CA THR A 50 -6.27 -8.74 4.20
C THR A 50 -6.65 -9.85 5.18
N LYS A 51 -5.71 -10.72 5.54
CA LYS A 51 -5.89 -11.67 6.67
C LYS A 51 -5.86 -10.97 8.02
N TYR A 52 -5.30 -9.76 8.11
CA TYR A 52 -5.29 -8.99 9.34
C TYR A 52 -6.71 -8.54 9.69
N ARG A 53 -7.15 -8.88 10.90
CA ARG A 53 -8.52 -8.64 11.37
C ARG A 53 -8.66 -7.40 12.25
N GLY A 54 -7.55 -6.79 12.66
CA GLY A 54 -7.61 -5.57 13.45
C GLY A 54 -8.07 -4.36 12.61
N PRO A 55 -8.28 -3.21 13.26
CA PRO A 55 -8.62 -1.96 12.56
C PRO A 55 -7.51 -1.58 11.58
N VAL A 56 -7.89 -1.16 10.36
CA VAL A 56 -6.97 -0.70 9.32
C VAL A 56 -7.39 0.67 8.82
N LEU A 57 -6.43 1.60 8.71
CA LEU A 57 -6.60 2.84 7.97
C LEU A 57 -5.81 2.79 6.67
N ILE A 58 -6.50 2.99 5.56
CA ILE A 58 -5.91 3.15 4.23
C ILE A 58 -6.14 4.60 3.81
N VAL A 59 -5.05 5.32 3.49
CA VAL A 59 -5.09 6.69 2.99
C VAL A 59 -4.42 6.71 1.62
N HIS A 60 -5.06 7.29 0.61
CA HIS A 60 -4.56 7.33 -0.76
C HIS A 60 -4.87 8.66 -1.44
N GLY A 61 -3.97 9.13 -2.30
CA GLY A 61 -4.14 10.36 -3.06
C GLY A 61 -4.90 10.05 -4.34
N THR A 62 -5.83 10.90 -4.75
CA THR A 62 -6.57 10.64 -6.01
C THR A 62 -5.76 10.92 -7.27
N SER A 63 -4.64 11.62 -7.12
CA SER A 63 -3.71 11.96 -8.21
C SER A 63 -2.38 11.17 -8.09
N ASP A 64 -2.37 10.07 -7.32
CA ASP A 64 -1.23 9.15 -7.24
C ASP A 64 -1.02 8.46 -8.59
N ASP A 65 0.11 8.75 -9.23
CA ASP A 65 0.53 8.22 -10.51
C ASP A 65 1.46 7.00 -10.40
N VAL A 66 1.90 6.67 -9.18
CA VAL A 66 2.77 5.52 -8.90
C VAL A 66 1.93 4.28 -8.61
N VAL A 67 0.87 4.41 -7.82
CA VAL A 67 0.01 3.28 -7.43
C VAL A 67 -1.42 3.54 -7.91
N PRO A 68 -1.90 2.84 -8.94
CA PRO A 68 -3.28 3.01 -9.40
C PRO A 68 -4.30 2.70 -8.30
N ILE A 69 -5.23 3.64 -8.08
CA ILE A 69 -6.23 3.58 -6.99
C ILE A 69 -7.04 2.27 -6.93
N LYS A 70 -7.28 1.63 -8.08
CA LYS A 70 -8.00 0.35 -8.18
C LYS A 70 -7.42 -0.75 -7.28
N TYR A 71 -6.09 -0.78 -7.10
CA TYR A 71 -5.44 -1.78 -6.26
C TYR A 71 -5.70 -1.52 -4.78
N VAL A 72 -5.75 -0.26 -4.40
CA VAL A 72 -6.03 0.19 -3.04
C VAL A 72 -7.51 -0.01 -2.70
N GLU A 73 -8.42 0.28 -3.64
CA GLU A 73 -9.85 0.01 -3.51
C GLU A 73 -10.14 -1.47 -3.32
N ARG A 74 -9.52 -2.34 -4.12
CA ARG A 74 -9.63 -3.80 -3.96
C ARG A 74 -9.15 -4.25 -2.59
N ALA A 75 -8.01 -3.73 -2.13
CA ALA A 75 -7.50 -4.07 -0.80
C ALA A 75 -8.44 -3.60 0.31
N ALA A 76 -8.90 -2.35 0.25
CA ALA A 76 -9.85 -1.79 1.22
C ALA A 76 -11.14 -2.61 1.32
N HIS A 77 -11.67 -3.09 0.20
CA HIS A 77 -12.84 -3.96 0.17
C HIS A 77 -12.59 -5.32 0.85
N ASN A 78 -11.38 -5.86 0.73
CA ASN A 78 -11.03 -7.18 1.23
C ASN A 78 -10.64 -7.20 2.71
N PHE A 79 -10.29 -6.07 3.31
CA PHE A 79 -10.00 -6.00 4.74
C PHE A 79 -11.30 -6.06 5.56
N PRO A 80 -11.36 -6.88 6.63
CA PRO A 80 -12.56 -6.97 7.46
C PRO A 80 -12.95 -5.66 8.15
N ASN A 81 -11.96 -4.87 8.59
CA ASN A 81 -12.14 -3.68 9.41
C ASN A 81 -11.34 -2.48 8.86
N ALA A 82 -11.47 -2.21 7.56
CA ALA A 82 -10.79 -1.08 6.93
C ALA A 82 -11.62 0.20 6.90
N THR A 83 -10.96 1.32 7.19
CA THR A 83 -11.39 2.67 6.85
C THR A 83 -10.55 3.15 5.67
N PHE A 84 -11.20 3.43 4.54
CA PHE A 84 -10.53 3.99 3.36
C PHE A 84 -10.79 5.50 3.24
N LYS A 85 -9.71 6.28 3.13
CA LYS A 85 -9.75 7.74 2.98
C LYS A 85 -8.98 8.14 1.73
N LYS A 86 -9.62 8.98 0.91
CA LYS A 86 -9.00 9.59 -0.27
C LYS A 86 -8.65 11.04 0.05
N ILE A 87 -7.48 11.50 -0.37
CA ILE A 87 -7.11 12.91 -0.34
C ILE A 87 -7.19 13.42 -1.79
N THR A 88 -8.20 14.22 -2.07
CA THR A 88 -8.44 14.75 -3.43
C THR A 88 -7.29 15.63 -3.88
N GLY A 89 -6.76 15.37 -5.07
CA GLY A 89 -5.66 16.12 -5.67
C GLY A 89 -4.27 15.68 -5.24
N ALA A 90 -4.15 14.93 -4.14
CA ALA A 90 -2.86 14.52 -3.61
C ALA A 90 -2.18 13.48 -4.50
N GLY A 91 -0.87 13.65 -4.72
CA GLY A 91 0.00 12.67 -5.38
C GLY A 91 0.51 11.59 -4.43
N HIS A 92 1.47 10.79 -4.89
CA HIS A 92 2.01 9.66 -4.13
C HIS A 92 2.66 10.06 -2.80
N GLY A 93 3.41 11.17 -2.79
CA GLY A 93 4.18 11.63 -1.63
C GLY A 93 3.37 12.37 -0.56
N PHE A 94 2.12 12.76 -0.84
CA PHE A 94 1.32 13.67 -0.02
C PHE A 94 2.10 14.94 0.35
N GLU A 95 2.56 15.75 -0.61
CA GLU A 95 3.35 16.93 -0.30
C GLU A 95 2.53 18.05 0.39
N GLY A 96 3.24 18.91 1.14
CA GLY A 96 2.67 20.14 1.70
C GLY A 96 1.45 19.90 2.59
N SER A 97 0.32 20.54 2.26
CA SER A 97 -0.91 20.44 3.06
C SER A 97 -1.52 19.03 3.06
N ASP A 98 -1.25 18.22 2.04
CA ASP A 98 -1.78 16.86 1.98
C ASP A 98 -1.06 15.94 2.97
N GLN A 99 0.22 16.20 3.27
CA GLN A 99 0.95 15.52 4.34
C GLN A 99 0.25 15.73 5.68
N GLN A 100 -0.11 16.98 5.97
CA GLN A 100 -0.78 17.36 7.21
C GLN A 100 -2.15 16.70 7.33
N ARG A 101 -2.91 16.65 6.23
CA ARG A 101 -4.19 15.92 6.17
C ARG A 101 -4.00 14.43 6.45
N ALA A 102 -2.99 13.80 5.86
CA ALA A 102 -2.69 12.38 6.08
C ALA A 102 -2.29 12.09 7.54
N LEU A 103 -1.46 12.96 8.14
CA LEU A 103 -1.06 12.87 9.55
C LEU A 103 -2.27 13.05 10.49
N HIS A 104 -3.14 14.00 10.21
CA HIS A 104 -4.36 14.19 11.00
C HIS A 104 -5.30 12.97 10.92
N LEU A 105 -5.43 12.33 9.76
CA LEU A 105 -6.19 11.09 9.63
C LEU A 105 -5.57 9.95 10.46
N LEU A 106 -4.24 9.85 10.46
CA LEU A 106 -3.51 8.85 11.23
C LEU A 106 -3.68 9.06 12.74
N ASP A 107 -3.49 10.28 13.23
CA ASP A 107 -3.63 10.64 14.63
C ASP A 107 -5.04 10.32 15.17
N ASN A 108 -6.06 10.73 14.42
CA ASN A 108 -7.45 10.40 14.73
C ASN A 108 -7.72 8.90 14.76
N PHE A 109 -7.11 8.15 13.85
CA PHE A 109 -7.27 6.71 13.81
C PHE A 109 -6.65 6.07 15.06
N VAL A 110 -5.37 6.31 15.33
CA VAL A 110 -4.66 5.73 16.49
C VAL A 110 -5.35 6.08 17.82
N THR A 111 -5.74 7.34 18.00
CA THR A 111 -6.43 7.80 19.22
C THR A 111 -7.76 7.08 19.43
N LYS A 112 -8.54 6.86 18.36
CA LYS A 112 -9.80 6.10 18.46
C LYS A 112 -9.55 4.63 18.79
N THR A 113 -8.54 4.02 18.17
CA THR A 113 -8.24 2.60 18.38
C THR A 113 -7.77 2.32 19.81
N GLN A 114 -6.95 3.19 20.39
CA GLN A 114 -6.48 3.08 21.79
C GLN A 114 -7.64 3.14 22.79
N ARG A 115 -8.59 4.07 22.59
CA ARG A 115 -9.78 4.19 23.45
C ARG A 115 -10.74 3.01 23.36
N HIS A 116 -10.71 2.26 22.26
CA HIS A 116 -11.50 1.03 22.08
C HIS A 116 -10.84 -0.18 22.75
N SER A 117 -9.50 -0.24 22.84
CA SER A 117 -8.80 -1.32 23.55
C SER A 117 -8.88 -1.22 25.08
N GLU A 118 -9.12 -0.04 25.64
CA GLU A 118 -9.22 0.19 27.10
C GLU A 118 -10.60 -0.12 27.69
N ARG A 119 -11.60 -0.42 26.84
CA ARG A 119 -12.98 -0.71 27.26
C ARG A 119 -13.42 -2.15 27.01
N GLY A 120 -12.48 -3.02 26.63
CA GLY A 120 -12.72 -4.44 26.30
C GLY A 120 -12.19 -5.38 27.37
#